data_AF-A0AAE8QRN0-F1
#
_entry.id   AF-A0AAE8QRN0-F1
#
_cell.length_a   1.000
_cell.length_b   1.000
_cell.length_c   1.000
_cell.angle_alpha   90.00
_cell.angle_beta   90.00
_cell.angle_gamma   90.00
#
_symmetry.space_group_name_H-M   'P 1'
#
loop_
_entity.id
_entity.type
_entity.pdbx_description
1 polymer ?
#
loop_
_entity_poly.entity_id
_entity_poly.type
_entity_poly.pdbx_seq_one_letter_code
_entity_poly.pdbx_strand_id
1 'polypeptide(L)'
;MLAKGYKFSLPRFYWLLFIPIFVGTSYKALFFDWHIQTYTFHELEDFGRYVIILATSFIEAFFYLLIFRLIVYLLQLVFQKFTRNNS
;
A
#
# COMPACT_ATOMS: atom_id res chain seq x y z
N MET A 1 -12.74 -31.68 5.75
CA MET A 1 -11.53 -31.26 5.01
C MET A 1 -11.48 -29.75 5.00
N LEU A 2 -10.67 -29.13 5.87
CA LEU A 2 -10.48 -27.68 5.88
C LEU A 2 -9.73 -27.29 4.60
N ALA A 3 -10.34 -26.40 3.82
CA ALA A 3 -9.84 -25.94 2.53
C ALA A 3 -8.37 -25.53 2.68
N LYS A 4 -7.52 -26.15 1.86
CA LYS A 4 -6.07 -25.92 1.78
C LYS A 4 -5.83 -24.42 1.73
N GLY A 5 -5.26 -23.86 2.81
CA GLY A 5 -5.04 -22.42 2.96
C GLY A 5 -4.35 -21.88 1.72
N TYR A 6 -5.03 -20.97 1.02
CA TYR A 6 -4.50 -20.33 -0.18
C TYR A 6 -3.26 -19.55 0.27
N LYS A 7 -2.06 -20.02 -0.10
CA LYS A 7 -0.82 -19.29 0.21
C LYS A 7 -0.90 -17.96 -0.52
N PHE A 8 -1.13 -16.88 0.22
CA PHE A 8 -1.09 -15.54 -0.33
C PHE A 8 0.36 -15.20 -0.68
N SER A 9 0.77 -15.55 -1.89
CA SER A 9 2.07 -15.18 -2.42
C SER A 9 1.91 -13.96 -3.32
N LEU A 10 2.57 -12.87 -2.93
CA LEU A 10 2.67 -11.69 -3.78
C LEU A 10 3.85 -11.87 -4.75
N PRO A 11 3.68 -11.65 -6.06
CA PRO A 11 4.80 -11.60 -6.99
C PRO A 11 5.81 -10.52 -6.56
N ARG A 12 7.12 -10.78 -6.78
CA ARG A 12 8.21 -9.84 -6.41
C ARG A 12 8.00 -8.43 -6.97
N PHE A 13 7.38 -8.30 -8.14
CA PHE A 13 7.05 -7.02 -8.76
C PHE A 13 6.17 -6.13 -7.86
N TYR A 14 5.17 -6.71 -7.19
CA TYR A 14 4.31 -5.94 -6.29
C TYR A 14 5.06 -5.48 -5.04
N TRP A 15 6.00 -6.28 -4.53
CA TRP A 15 6.89 -5.85 -3.45
C TRP A 15 7.82 -4.71 -3.88
N LEU A 16 8.28 -4.70 -5.13
CA LEU A 16 9.06 -3.59 -5.66
C LEU A 16 8.24 -2.31 -5.82
N LEU A 17 6.96 -2.43 -6.21
CA LEU A 17 5.98 -1.33 -6.25
C LEU A 17 5.61 -0.82 -4.85
N PHE A 18 5.62 -1.69 -3.84
CA PHE A 18 5.30 -1.31 -2.47
C PHE A 18 6.24 -0.24 -1.93
N ILE A 19 7.55 -0.35 -2.24
CA ILE A 19 8.58 0.57 -1.73
C ILE A 19 8.29 2.03 -2.10
N PRO A 20 8.14 2.43 -3.38
CA PRO A 20 7.87 3.82 -3.73
C PRO A 20 6.49 4.29 -3.24
N ILE A 21 5.49 3.40 -3.19
CA ILE A 21 4.17 3.74 -2.62
C ILE A 21 4.30 4.09 -1.14
N PHE A 22 4.99 3.24 -0.37
CA PHE A 22 5.21 3.45 1.06
C PHE A 22 6.02 4.71 1.35
N VAL A 23 7.06 4.98 0.57
CA VAL A 23 7.84 6.23 0.70
C VAL A 23 6.95 7.44 0.42
N GLY A 24 6.13 7.39 -0.63
CA GLY A 24 5.20 8.46 -0.97
C GLY A 24 4.13 8.71 0.09
N THR A 25 3.50 7.66 0.62
CA THR A 25 2.48 7.78 1.67
C THR A 25 3.08 8.28 2.98
N SER A 26 4.26 7.78 3.36
CA SER A 26 4.97 8.23 4.55
C SER A 26 5.36 9.70 4.44
N TYR A 27 5.89 10.13 3.29
CA TYR A 27 6.22 11.53 3.05
C TYR A 27 4.98 12.42 3.16
N LYS A 28 3.87 12.04 2.51
CA LYS A 28 2.62 12.79 2.62
C LYS A 28 2.14 12.88 4.08
N ALA A 29 2.11 11.76 4.79
CA ALA A 29 1.61 11.70 6.15
C ALA A 29 2.44 12.55 7.12
N LEU A 30 3.77 12.52 6.98
CA LEU A 30 4.69 13.26 7.84
C LEU A 30 4.63 14.78 7.61
N PHE A 31 4.57 15.23 6.35
CA PHE A 31 4.72 16.65 6.01
C PHE A 31 3.39 17.39 5.82
N PHE A 32 2.34 16.70 5.38
CA PHE A 32 1.06 17.34 5.05
C PHE A 32 -0.06 16.99 6.04
N ASP A 33 -0.16 15.74 6.47
CA ASP A 33 -1.30 15.33 7.31
C ASP A 33 -1.04 15.62 8.80
N TRP A 34 0.16 15.31 9.30
CA TRP A 34 0.49 15.42 10.74
C TRP A 34 1.31 16.65 11.12
N HIS A 35 1.77 17.44 10.15
CA HIS A 35 2.52 18.69 10.36
C HIS A 35 3.56 18.62 11.49
N ILE A 36 4.40 17.57 11.48
CA ILE A 36 5.32 17.30 12.61
C ILE A 36 6.35 18.44 12.78
N GLN A 37 6.59 19.23 11.74
CA GLN A 37 7.46 20.40 11.79
C GLN A 37 7.02 21.50 12.79
N THR A 38 5.77 21.52 13.25
CA THR A 38 5.26 22.58 14.15
C THR A 38 5.32 22.24 15.65
N TYR A 39 5.72 21.03 16.04
CA TYR A 39 5.75 20.63 17.46
C TYR A 39 7.18 20.66 18.04
N THR A 40 7.31 21.32 19.18
CA THR A 40 8.56 21.56 19.91
C THR A 40 9.17 20.25 20.42
N PHE A 41 10.49 20.11 20.27
CA PHE A 41 11.29 18.91 20.57
C PHE A 41 11.06 18.34 21.99
N HIS A 42 10.29 17.25 22.07
CA HIS A 42 10.25 16.35 23.21
C HIS A 42 10.60 14.95 22.69
N GLU A 43 11.89 14.61 22.77
CA GLU A 43 12.55 13.54 21.99
C GLU A 43 11.82 12.18 22.01
N LEU A 44 11.21 11.81 23.15
CA LEU A 44 10.52 10.52 23.30
C LEU A 44 9.11 10.52 22.69
N GLU A 45 8.39 11.63 22.82
CA GLU A 45 7.04 11.77 22.24
C GLU A 45 7.12 11.87 20.72
N ASP A 46 8.11 12.60 20.21
CA ASP A 46 8.34 12.76 18.77
C ASP A 46 8.69 11.41 18.12
N PHE A 47 9.57 10.62 18.74
CA PHE A 47 9.88 9.27 18.25
C PHE A 47 8.62 8.39 18.18
N GLY A 48 7.79 8.41 19.23
CA GLY A 48 6.52 7.67 19.25
C GLY A 48 5.59 8.09 18.12
N ARG A 49 5.46 9.40 17.85
CA ARG A 49 4.65 9.93 16.75
C ARG A 49 5.17 9.47 15.39
N TYR A 50 6.48 9.53 15.15
CA TYR A 50 7.07 9.03 13.90
C TYR A 50 6.79 7.54 13.68
N VAL A 51 6.94 6.70 14.72
CA VAL A 51 6.67 5.26 14.64
C VAL A 51 5.21 5.00 14.31
N ILE A 52 4.27 5.70 14.95
CA ILE A 52 2.83 5.55 14.68
C ILE A 52 2.50 5.95 13.26
N ILE A 53 3.04 7.07 12.78
CA ILE A 53 2.77 7.58 11.42
C ILE A 53 3.36 6.63 10.37
N LEU A 54 4.57 6.12 10.57
CA LEU A 54 5.15 5.13 9.67
C LEU A 54 4.34 3.83 9.67
N ALA A 55 3.83 3.39 10.83
CA ALA A 55 2.98 2.21 10.92
C ALA A 55 1.64 2.39 10.20
N THR A 56 0.99 3.55 10.32
CA THR A 56 -0.25 3.84 9.58
C THR A 56 0.01 3.97 8.09
N SER A 57 1.08 4.65 7.68
CA SER A 57 1.49 4.74 6.26
C SER A 57 1.85 3.38 5.66
N PHE A 58 2.37 2.44 6.46
CA PHE A 58 2.66 1.08 6.02
C PHE A 58 1.37 0.32 5.69
N ILE A 59 0.38 0.42 6.58
CA ILE A 59 -0.95 -0.19 6.38
C ILE A 59 -1.64 0.44 5.16
N GLU A 60 -1.57 1.77 5.02
CA GLU A 60 -2.15 2.50 3.90
C GLU A 60 -1.51 2.09 2.56
N ALA A 61 -0.18 2.02 2.50
CA ALA A 61 0.55 1.54 1.32
C ALA A 61 0.17 0.10 0.95
N PHE A 62 -0.08 -0.74 1.95
CA PHE A 62 -0.52 -2.12 1.72
C PHE A 62 -1.91 -2.17 1.10
N PHE A 63 -2.85 -1.33 1.57
CA PHE A 63 -4.17 -1.20 0.94
C PHE A 63 -4.08 -0.68 -0.50
N TYR A 64 -3.26 0.33 -0.78
CA TYR A 64 -3.06 0.81 -2.15
C TYR A 64 -2.54 -0.29 -3.08
N LEU A 65 -1.62 -1.12 -2.60
CA LEU A 65 -1.13 -2.26 -3.36
C LEU A 65 -2.26 -3.26 -3.67
N LEU A 66 -3.10 -3.58 -2.68
CA LEU A 66 -4.24 -4.48 -2.88
C LEU A 66 -5.23 -3.94 -3.90
N ILE A 67 -5.55 -2.64 -3.82
CA ILE A 67 -6.42 -1.96 -4.78
C ILE A 67 -5.80 -1.98 -6.18
N PHE A 68 -4.51 -1.67 -6.31
CA PHE A 68 -3.80 -1.72 -7.59
C PHE A 68 -3.87 -3.13 -8.20
N ARG A 69 -3.66 -4.17 -7.39
CA ARG A 69 -3.79 -5.57 -7.84
C ARG A 69 -5.22 -5.88 -8.31
N LEU A 70 -6.24 -5.40 -7.59
CA LEU A 70 -7.63 -5.58 -7.98
C LEU A 70 -7.92 -4.92 -9.33
N ILE A 71 -7.43 -3.70 -9.56
CA ILE A 71 -7.57 -2.99 -10.84
C ILE A 71 -6.94 -3.78 -11.98
N VAL A 72 -5.70 -4.26 -11.81
CA VAL A 72 -5.02 -5.07 -12.83
C VAL A 72 -5.82 -6.34 -13.16
N TYR A 73 -6.36 -7.01 -12.15
CA TYR A 73 -7.20 -8.19 -12.35
C TYR A 73 -8.49 -7.87 -13.13
N LEU A 74 -9.18 -6.78 -12.78
CA LEU A 74 -10.39 -6.34 -13.48
C LEU A 74 -10.09 -5.99 -14.94
N LEU A 75 -8.98 -5.29 -15.21
CA LEU A 75 -8.55 -4.97 -16.58
C LEU A 75 -8.30 -6.25 -17.39
N GLN A 76 -7.57 -7.22 -16.83
CA GLN A 76 -7.33 -8.50 -17.49
C GLN A 76 -8.65 -9.21 -17.85
N LEU A 77 -9.63 -9.19 -16.94
CA LEU A 77 -10.94 -9.80 -17.17
C LEU A 77 -11.71 -9.09 -18.30
N VAL A 78 -11.68 -7.76 -18.33
CA VAL A 78 -12.30 -6.96 -19.40
C VAL A 78 -11.62 -7.23 -20.75
N PHE A 79 -10.29 -7.25 -20.80
CA PHE A 79 -9.53 -7.55 -22.02
C PHE A 79 -9.83 -8.96 -22.55
N GLN A 80 -9.84 -9.97 -21.69
CA GLN A 80 -10.20 -11.34 -22.08
C GLN A 80 -11.62 -11.42 -22.66
N LYS A 81 -12.58 -10.73 -22.03
CA LYS A 81 -13.96 -10.68 -22.51
C LYS A 81 -14.04 -10.01 -23.89
N PHE A 82 -13.30 -8.93 -24.11
CA PHE A 82 -13.25 -8.23 -25.39
C PHE A 82 -12.62 -9.08 -26.51
N THR A 83 -11.48 -9.72 -26.24
CA THR A 83 -10.81 -10.60 -27.22
C THR A 83 -11.67 -11.79 -27.61
N ARG A 84 -12.35 -12.43 -26.63
CA ARG A 84 -13.24 -13.57 -26.90
C ARG A 84 -14.47 -13.20 -27.73
N ASN A 85 -14.94 -11.95 -27.66
CA ASN A 85 -16.14 -11.50 -28.38
C ASN A 85 -15.84 -11.04 -29.82
N ASN A 86 -14.56 -10.81 -30.14
CA ASN A 86 -14.07 -10.38 -31.46
C ASN A 86 -13.32 -11.49 -32.21
N SER A 87 -13.34 -12.72 -31.70
CA SER A 87 -12.86 -13.94 -32.36
C SER A 87 -14.05 -14.81 -32.76
#